data_AF-A0A948APT9-F1
#
_entry.id   AF-A0A948APT9-F1
#
_cell.length_a   1.000
_cell.length_b   1.000
_cell.length_c   1.000
_cell.angle_alpha   90.00
_cell.angle_beta   90.00
_cell.angle_gamma   90.00
#
_symmetry.space_group_name_H-M   'P 1'
#
loop_
_entity.id
_entity.type
_entity.pdbx_description
1 polymer ?
#
loop_
_entity_poly.entity_id
_entity_poly.type
_entity_poly.pdbx_seq_one_letter_code
_entity_poly.pdbx_strand_id
1 'polypeptide(L)'
;VDRRHGVPAGRGAFAGTVLALAASVLETDAEHRRVLACGPPALLRAAAELARLRGWECLVSVEERMGCGYGVCRSCVVPRADGDGYVTACKDGPVFDTAVVNLASSGRAAVANGCGCAEGVDES
;
A
#
# COMPACT_ATOMS: atom_id res chain seq x y z
N VAL A 1 5.47 -20.03 -10.85
CA VAL A 1 5.45 -18.60 -11.24
C VAL A 1 5.32 -18.52 -12.75
N ASP A 2 4.31 -17.78 -13.17
CA ASP A 2 3.40 -18.01 -14.29
C ASP A 2 4.02 -17.93 -15.71
N ARG A 3 3.57 -18.79 -16.63
CA ARG A 3 3.96 -18.79 -18.07
C ARG A 3 3.12 -17.82 -18.92
N ARG A 4 2.14 -17.12 -18.36
CA ARG A 4 1.18 -16.30 -19.12
C ARG A 4 1.67 -14.91 -19.55
N HIS A 5 2.85 -14.45 -19.11
CA HIS A 5 3.28 -13.06 -19.33
C HIS A 5 4.69 -12.90 -19.94
N GLY A 6 5.09 -13.78 -20.86
CA GLY A 6 6.32 -13.56 -21.62
C GLY A 6 7.62 -13.59 -20.79
N VAL A 7 7.58 -14.15 -19.57
CA VAL A 7 8.80 -14.43 -18.80
C VAL A 7 9.57 -15.52 -19.56
N PRO A 8 10.79 -15.25 -20.09
CA PRO A 8 11.50 -16.19 -20.93
C PRO A 8 11.67 -17.55 -20.23
N ALA A 9 11.43 -18.64 -20.96
CA ALA A 9 11.58 -19.99 -20.42
C ALA A 9 13.06 -20.28 -20.10
N GLY A 10 13.42 -20.18 -18.81
CA GLY A 10 14.73 -20.46 -18.22
C GLY A 10 14.74 -20.09 -16.72
N ARG A 11 15.86 -20.25 -15.99
CA ARG A 11 16.06 -19.64 -14.66
C ARG A 11 16.19 -18.09 -14.76
N GLY A 12 15.33 -17.45 -15.55
CA GLY A 12 15.32 -16.01 -15.75
C GLY A 12 14.42 -15.37 -14.70
N ALA A 13 15.01 -14.56 -13.83
CA ALA A 13 14.27 -13.61 -13.02
C ALA A 13 14.20 -12.27 -13.76
N PHE A 14 13.11 -11.53 -13.58
CA PHE A 14 13.08 -10.14 -14.00
C PHE A 14 14.08 -9.34 -13.15
N ALA A 15 15.03 -8.66 -13.79
CA ALA A 15 16.00 -7.82 -13.10
C ALA A 15 15.36 -6.48 -12.74
N GLY A 16 14.74 -6.41 -11.56
CA GLY A 16 14.11 -5.18 -11.06
C GLY A 16 13.09 -5.45 -9.97
N THR A 17 12.27 -4.45 -9.67
CA THR A 17 11.17 -4.59 -8.72
C THR A 17 9.94 -5.21 -9.38
N VAL A 18 9.06 -5.81 -8.57
CA VAL A 18 7.78 -6.33 -9.06
C VAL A 18 6.91 -5.25 -9.70
N LEU A 19 7.03 -3.99 -9.27
CA LEU A 19 6.34 -2.86 -9.90
C LEU A 19 6.92 -2.54 -11.29
N ALA A 20 8.23 -2.62 -11.47
CA ALA A 20 8.84 -2.41 -12.78
C ALA A 20 8.41 -3.51 -13.76
N LEU A 21 8.33 -4.77 -13.30
CA LEU A 21 7.77 -5.86 -14.09
C LEU A 21 6.29 -5.58 -14.42
N ALA A 22 5.47 -5.22 -13.43
CA ALA A 22 4.07 -4.89 -13.64
C ALA A 22 3.91 -3.78 -14.68
N ALA A 23 4.66 -2.67 -14.56
CA ALA A 23 4.62 -1.58 -15.51
C ALA A 23 5.02 -1.99 -16.93
N SER A 24 5.92 -2.97 -17.10
CA SER A 24 6.36 -3.46 -18.42
C SER A 24 5.35 -4.38 -19.12
N VAL A 25 4.45 -5.02 -18.38
CA VAL A 25 3.48 -5.99 -18.95
C VAL A 25 2.04 -5.49 -18.95
N LEU A 26 1.75 -4.42 -18.21
CA LEU A 26 0.40 -3.86 -18.12
C LEU A 26 0.11 -2.93 -19.29
N GLU A 27 -0.58 -3.48 -20.30
CA GLU A 27 -1.17 -2.74 -21.41
C GLU A 27 -2.29 -1.78 -20.95
N THR A 28 -2.50 -0.69 -21.68
CA THR A 28 -3.43 0.39 -21.29
C THR A 28 -4.88 0.16 -21.71
N ASP A 29 -5.17 -0.81 -22.59
CA ASP A 29 -6.47 -0.94 -23.26
C ASP A 29 -7.52 -1.78 -22.51
N ALA A 30 -7.28 -2.15 -21.25
CA ALA A 30 -8.28 -2.84 -20.45
C ALA A 30 -9.14 -1.84 -19.67
N GLU A 31 -10.45 -1.81 -19.95
CA GLU A 31 -11.41 -1.07 -19.14
C GLU A 31 -11.47 -1.65 -17.71
N HIS A 32 -11.45 -0.77 -16.70
CA HIS A 32 -11.59 -1.10 -15.27
C HIS A 32 -10.51 -2.04 -14.69
N ARG A 33 -9.27 -1.54 -14.55
CA ARG A 33 -8.21 -2.23 -13.81
C ARG A 33 -8.19 -1.81 -12.33
N ARG A 34 -7.79 -2.76 -11.49
CA ARG A 34 -7.50 -2.55 -10.07
C ARG A 34 -6.13 -3.11 -9.73
N VAL A 35 -5.41 -2.44 -8.85
CA VAL A 35 -4.15 -2.89 -8.28
C VAL A 35 -4.41 -3.51 -6.92
N LEU A 36 -4.04 -4.77 -6.74
CA LEU A 36 -4.07 -5.45 -5.45
C LEU A 36 -2.64 -5.66 -4.98
N ALA A 37 -2.28 -5.15 -3.81
CA ALA A 37 -0.92 -5.23 -3.31
C ALA A 37 -0.87 -5.70 -1.85
N CYS A 38 0.09 -6.56 -1.55
CA CYS A 38 0.50 -6.93 -0.20
C CYS A 38 2.03 -6.96 -0.16
N GLY A 39 2.60 -6.65 1.00
CA GLY A 39 4.05 -6.66 1.18
C GLY A 39 4.57 -5.45 1.94
N PRO A 40 5.87 -5.14 1.81
CA PRO A 40 6.49 -4.06 2.57
C PRO A 40 5.81 -2.71 2.30
N PRO A 41 5.81 -1.78 3.27
CA PRO A 41 5.16 -0.48 3.10
C PRO A 41 5.64 0.32 1.89
N ALA A 42 6.92 0.19 1.53
CA ALA A 42 7.47 0.81 0.33
C ALA A 42 6.81 0.30 -0.96
N LEU A 43 6.48 -1.01 -1.01
CA LEU A 43 5.75 -1.61 -2.12
C LEU A 43 4.31 -1.10 -2.16
N LEU A 44 3.62 -1.06 -1.02
CA LEU A 44 2.24 -0.58 -0.96
C LEU A 44 2.12 0.88 -1.42
N ARG A 45 3.03 1.75 -0.95
CA ARG A 45 3.08 3.16 -1.38
C ARG A 45 3.33 3.29 -2.88
N ALA A 46 4.29 2.55 -3.41
CA ALA A 46 4.61 2.60 -4.82
C ALA A 46 3.48 2.02 -5.69
N ALA A 47 2.76 0.99 -5.20
CA ALA A 47 1.61 0.41 -5.90
C ALA A 47 0.43 1.38 -5.94
N ALA A 48 0.16 2.06 -4.82
CA ALA A 48 -0.83 3.13 -4.73
C ALA A 48 -0.52 4.26 -5.73
N GLU A 49 0.74 4.68 -5.80
CA GLU A 49 1.16 5.72 -6.75
C GLU A 49 1.02 5.27 -8.22
N LEU A 50 1.43 4.04 -8.54
CA LEU A 50 1.23 3.47 -9.87
C LEU A 50 -0.25 3.45 -10.27
N ALA A 51 -1.12 3.00 -9.36
CA ALA A 51 -2.56 2.95 -9.60
C ALA A 51 -3.13 4.36 -9.81
N ARG A 52 -2.75 5.32 -8.96
CA ARG A 52 -3.15 6.72 -9.05
C ARG A 52 -2.78 7.34 -10.41
N LEU A 53 -1.54 7.14 -10.85
CA LEU A 53 -1.06 7.64 -12.15
C LEU A 53 -1.82 7.05 -13.35
N ARG A 54 -2.37 5.84 -13.19
CA ARG A 54 -3.14 5.14 -14.23
C ARG A 54 -4.65 5.31 -14.09
N GLY A 55 -5.13 6.02 -13.05
CA GLY A 55 -6.55 6.15 -12.75
C GLY A 55 -7.22 4.81 -12.37
N TRP A 56 -6.46 3.89 -11.77
CA TRP A 56 -6.95 2.57 -11.35
C TRP A 56 -7.26 2.57 -9.86
N GLU A 57 -8.27 1.78 -9.45
CA GLU A 57 -8.52 1.53 -8.03
C GLU A 57 -7.35 0.75 -7.42
N CYS A 58 -7.04 0.98 -6.14
CA CYS A 58 -5.98 0.25 -5.46
C CYS A 58 -6.42 -0.22 -4.08
N LEU A 59 -6.35 -1.54 -3.88
CA LEU A 59 -6.56 -2.18 -2.59
C LEU A 59 -5.23 -2.71 -2.06
N VAL A 60 -4.95 -2.42 -0.81
CA VAL A 60 -3.70 -2.78 -0.13
C VAL A 60 -4.00 -3.58 1.12
N SER A 61 -3.29 -4.70 1.29
CA SER A 61 -3.25 -5.44 2.55
C SER A 61 -2.13 -4.88 3.42
N VAL A 62 -2.50 -4.22 4.51
CA VAL A 62 -1.52 -3.63 5.44
C VAL A 62 -1.09 -4.64 6.49
N GLU A 63 0.18 -4.56 6.88
CA GLU A 63 0.80 -5.40 7.90
C GLU A 63 1.11 -4.54 9.14
N GLU A 64 0.33 -4.71 10.21
CA GLU A 64 0.52 -3.99 11.47
C GLU A 64 0.74 -4.97 12.63
N ARG A 65 1.39 -4.49 13.69
CA ARG A 65 1.64 -5.32 14.88
C ARG A 65 0.32 -5.63 15.59
N MET A 66 -0.07 -6.89 15.55
CA MET A 66 -1.27 -7.39 16.23
C MET A 66 -0.91 -7.96 17.59
N GLY A 67 -1.64 -7.55 18.63
CA GLY A 67 -1.65 -8.19 19.93
C GLY A 67 -2.78 -9.22 20.00
N CYS A 68 -4.03 -8.73 20.00
CA CYS A 68 -5.20 -9.59 20.17
C CYS A 68 -5.75 -10.18 18.85
N GLY A 69 -5.68 -9.45 17.73
CA GLY A 69 -6.22 -9.92 16.45
C GLY A 69 -7.75 -9.89 16.29
N TYR A 70 -8.51 -9.41 17.27
CA TYR A 70 -9.99 -9.35 17.23
C TYR A 70 -10.55 -7.97 17.66
N GLY A 71 -9.72 -6.93 17.65
CA GLY A 71 -10.16 -5.54 17.76
C GLY A 71 -10.24 -4.93 19.16
N VAL A 72 -9.90 -5.67 20.22
CA VAL A 72 -9.96 -5.15 21.61
C VAL A 72 -8.72 -4.35 21.99
N CYS A 73 -7.51 -4.86 21.73
CA CYS A 73 -6.27 -4.21 22.18
C CYS A 73 -5.87 -2.98 21.35
N ARG A 74 -6.46 -2.81 20.16
CA ARG A 74 -6.18 -1.70 19.21
C ARG A 74 -4.69 -1.47 18.90
N SER A 75 -3.83 -2.49 19.03
CA SER A 75 -2.40 -2.36 18.70
C SER A 75 -2.12 -2.23 17.20
N CYS A 76 -3.06 -2.69 16.37
CA CYS A 76 -2.97 -2.72 14.91
C CYS A 76 -3.69 -1.55 14.25
N VAL A 77 -3.64 -0.37 14.86
CA VAL A 77 -4.27 0.84 14.31
C VAL A 77 -3.51 1.35 13.08
N VAL A 78 -4.26 1.82 12.10
CA VAL A 78 -3.80 2.44 10.86
C VAL A 78 -4.45 3.83 10.78
N PRO A 79 -3.68 4.92 10.59
CA PRO A 79 -4.26 6.25 10.47
C PRO A 79 -5.11 6.34 9.21
N ARG A 80 -6.21 7.08 9.30
CA ARG A 80 -7.06 7.37 8.13
C ARG A 80 -6.41 8.42 7.23
N ALA A 81 -6.66 8.34 5.94
CA ALA A 81 -6.06 9.24 4.94
C ALA A 81 -6.57 10.69 5.07
N ASP A 82 -7.79 10.89 5.56
CA ASP A 82 -8.38 12.20 5.83
C ASP A 82 -7.86 12.85 7.12
N GLY A 83 -6.95 12.19 7.85
CA GLY A 83 -6.37 12.69 9.08
C GLY A 83 -7.26 12.57 10.31
N ASP A 84 -8.52 12.13 10.17
CA ASP A 84 -9.46 12.00 11.28
C ASP A 84 -9.54 10.56 11.79
N GLY A 85 -8.69 10.28 12.79
CA GLY A 85 -8.72 9.05 13.56
C GLY A 85 -7.99 7.86 12.91
N TYR A 86 -8.37 6.67 13.37
CA TYR A 86 -7.68 5.42 13.07
C TYR A 86 -8.68 4.28 12.83
N VAL A 87 -8.38 3.44 11.84
CA VAL A 87 -9.01 2.12 11.65
C VAL A 87 -8.10 1.04 12.22
N THR A 88 -8.61 -0.17 12.40
CA THR A 88 -7.84 -1.32 12.93
C THR A 88 -7.68 -2.39 11.87
N ALA A 89 -6.43 -2.80 11.59
CA ALA A 89 -6.15 -3.79 10.56
C ALA A 89 -6.81 -5.16 10.85
N CYS A 90 -6.96 -5.56 12.11
CA CYS A 90 -7.53 -6.87 12.45
C CYS A 90 -9.07 -6.94 12.42
N LYS A 91 -9.78 -5.80 12.49
CA LYS A 91 -11.26 -5.77 12.55
C LYS A 91 -11.88 -5.01 11.39
N ASP A 92 -11.29 -3.87 11.03
CA ASP A 92 -11.75 -3.05 9.89
C ASP A 92 -11.02 -3.42 8.59
N GLY A 93 -9.86 -4.07 8.70
CA GLY A 93 -9.01 -4.51 7.58
C GLY A 93 -8.91 -6.04 7.45
N PRO A 94 -7.77 -6.60 6.97
CA PRO A 94 -6.47 -5.94 6.70
C PRO A 94 -6.38 -5.29 5.32
N VAL A 95 -7.38 -5.48 4.47
CA VAL A 95 -7.42 -4.95 3.10
C VAL A 95 -8.19 -3.63 3.09
N PHE A 96 -7.55 -2.58 2.60
CA PHE A 96 -8.12 -1.23 2.54
C PHE A 96 -7.97 -0.64 1.14
N ASP A 97 -8.90 0.23 0.76
CA ASP A 97 -8.66 1.15 -0.35
C ASP A 97 -7.59 2.18 0.06
N THR A 98 -6.66 2.44 -0.84
CA THR A 98 -5.58 3.42 -0.62
C THR A 98 -6.08 4.84 -0.32
N ALA A 99 -7.30 5.19 -0.71
CA ALA A 99 -7.95 6.45 -0.39
C ALA A 99 -8.44 6.53 1.07
N VAL A 100 -8.52 5.41 1.79
CA VAL A 100 -9.06 5.36 3.17
C VAL A 100 -7.95 5.42 4.22
N VAL A 101 -6.76 4.91 3.93
CA VAL A 101 -5.67 4.72 4.91
C VAL A 101 -4.39 5.45 4.53
N ASN A 102 -3.70 5.98 5.53
CA ASN A 102 -2.40 6.61 5.34
C ASN A 102 -1.27 5.57 5.42
N LEU A 103 -0.62 5.31 4.28
CA LEU A 103 0.47 4.32 4.15
C LEU A 103 1.86 4.84 4.56
N ALA A 104 1.99 6.09 5.01
CA ALA A 104 3.26 6.63 5.48
C ALA A 104 3.71 5.98 6.81
N SER A 105 2.76 5.59 7.66
CA SER A 105 3.04 5.04 9.00
C SER A 105 3.25 3.53 9.04
N SER A 106 2.72 2.79 8.06
CA SER A 106 2.84 1.34 8.04
C SER A 106 4.32 0.93 7.95
N GLY A 107 4.77 0.09 8.88
CA GLY A 107 6.11 -0.55 8.96
C GLY A 107 7.36 0.32 9.19
N ARG A 108 7.24 1.56 9.71
CA ARG A 108 8.31 2.52 10.13
C ARG A 108 9.75 2.39 9.56
N ALA A 109 10.17 3.46 8.87
CA ALA A 109 11.23 4.40 9.30
C ALA A 109 10.85 5.78 8.72
N ALA A 110 10.56 6.83 9.48
CA ALA A 110 11.41 7.48 10.46
C ALA A 110 10.67 7.85 11.77
N VAL A 111 11.35 7.57 12.89
CA VAL A 111 11.41 8.54 13.98
C VAL A 111 12.45 9.57 13.57
N ALA A 112 11.99 10.74 13.12
CA ALA A 112 12.73 11.97 13.32
C ALA A 112 11.79 12.83 14.16
N ASN A 113 12.00 12.76 15.48
CA ASN A 113 11.32 13.53 16.53
C ASN A 113 9.83 13.13 16.71
N GLY A 114 9.50 12.21 17.61
CA GLY A 114 9.43 12.54 19.04
C GLY A 114 8.20 13.41 19.28
N CYS A 115 7.04 12.78 19.48
CA CYS A 115 5.78 13.36 19.96
C CYS A 115 5.52 14.85 19.60
N GLY A 116 4.71 15.12 18.57
CA GLY A 116 4.31 16.51 18.32
C GLY A 116 3.36 16.67 17.15
N CYS A 117 2.12 17.05 17.47
CA CYS A 117 1.24 17.76 16.57
C CYS A 117 1.97 19.04 16.10
N ALA A 118 2.45 19.09 14.85
CA ALA A 118 3.05 20.27 14.22
C ALA A 118 3.27 19.94 12.74
N GLU A 119 2.93 20.70 11.70
CA GLU A 119 2.36 22.03 11.45
C GLU A 119 1.80 21.91 10.00
N GLY A 120 0.63 22.46 9.63
CA GLY A 120 0.52 23.87 9.29
C GLY A 120 1.31 24.22 8.03
N VAL A 121 0.76 23.99 6.84
CA VAL A 121 1.11 24.75 5.62
C VAL A 121 -0.17 25.19 4.92
N ASP A 122 -0.55 26.42 5.26
CA ASP A 122 -1.38 27.32 4.47
C ASP A 122 -0.58 27.70 3.21
N GLU A 123 -1.11 27.39 2.03
CA GLU A 123 -0.62 27.93 0.76
C GLU A 123 -1.36 29.25 0.49
N SER A 124 -0.68 30.37 0.79
CA SER A 124 -0.93 31.71 0.24
C SER A 124 0.20 32.09 -0.71
#